data_AF-A0A1F8UAN1-F1
#
_entry.id   AF-A0A1F8UAN1-F1
#
_cell.length_a   1.000
_cell.length_b   1.000
_cell.length_c   1.000
_cell.angle_alpha   90.00
_cell.angle_beta   90.00
_cell.angle_gamma   90.00
#
_symmetry.space_group_name_H-M   'P 1'
#
loop_
_entity.id
_entity.type
_entity.pdbx_description
1 polymer ?
#
loop_
_entity_poly.entity_id
_entity_poly.type
_entity_poly.pdbx_seq_one_letter_code
_entity_poly.pdbx_strand_id
1 'polypeptide(L)' 'MYAELGIQMYAELGIQPSALAVANHYRGVLTGFVLDSVDAQLAGQIPVQALVTDTLMKSIADRARVARDVLNFIGNLS' A
#
# COMPACT_ATOMS: atom_id res chain seq x y z
N MET A 1 -1.04 -7.99 14.70
CA MET A 1 -0.48 -9.35 14.66
C MET A 1 0.19 -9.69 13.33
N TYR A 2 -0.45 -9.54 12.15
CA TYR A 2 0.23 -9.88 10.87
C TYR A 2 1.14 -8.79 10.26
N ALA A 3 0.94 -7.51 10.59
CA ALA A 3 1.80 -6.43 10.08
C ALA A 3 3.26 -6.54 10.54
N GLU A 4 3.48 -7.09 11.74
CA GLU A 4 4.80 -7.22 12.36
C GLU A 4 5.71 -8.23 11.64
N LEU A 5 5.14 -9.28 11.04
CA LEU A 5 5.91 -10.29 10.30
C LEU A 5 6.56 -9.70 9.04
N GLY A 6 5.84 -8.82 8.32
CA GLY A 6 6.39 -8.13 7.16
C GLY A 6 7.54 -7.19 7.55
N ILE A 7 7.38 -6.48 8.66
CA ILE A 7 8.41 -5.59 9.21
C ILE A 7 9.70 -6.37 9.54
N GLN A 8 9.57 -7.54 10.19
CA GLN A 8 10.73 -8.40 10.51
C GLN A 8 11.43 -8.94 9.27
N MET A 9 10.70 -9.40 8.27
CA MET A 9 11.29 -9.88 7.00
C MET A 9 12.14 -8.79 6.31
N TYR A 10 11.63 -7.56 6.22
CA TYR A 10 12.39 -6.46 5.63
C TYR A 10 13.63 -6.12 6.45
N ALA A 11 13.50 -6.09 7.79
CA ALA A 11 14.63 -5.82 8.68
C ALA A 11 15.73 -6.90 8.57
N GLU A 12 15.36 -8.17 8.48
CA GLU A 12 16.29 -9.31 8.30
C GLU A 12 17.05 -9.24 6.96
N LEU A 13 16.42 -8.66 5.94
CA LEU A 13 17.04 -8.40 4.63
C LEU A 13 17.85 -7.09 4.59
N GLY A 14 17.99 -6.38 5.72
CA GLY A 14 18.70 -5.11 5.81
C GLY A 14 17.97 -3.92 5.16
N ILE A 15 16.66 -4.09 4.88
CA ILE A 15 15.82 -3.06 4.25
C ILE A 15 15.02 -2.35 5.33
N GLN A 16 15.09 -1.01 5.37
CA GLN A 16 14.24 -0.21 6.24
C GLN A 16 12.77 -0.32 5.78
N PRO A 17 11.85 -0.86 6.61
CA PRO A 17 10.46 -1.04 6.22
C PRO A 17 9.79 0.30 5.90
N SER A 18 9.22 0.41 4.72
CA SER A 18 8.42 1.57 4.28
C SER A 18 7.47 1.16 3.15
N ALA A 19 6.43 1.95 2.91
CA ALA A 19 5.54 1.71 1.77
C ALA A 19 6.31 1.70 0.43
N LEU A 20 7.30 2.58 0.28
CA LEU A 20 8.19 2.61 -0.88
C LEU A 20 9.02 1.32 -1.01
N ALA A 21 9.55 0.79 0.10
CA ALA A 21 10.27 -0.48 0.09
C ALA A 21 9.37 -1.64 -0.39
N VAL A 22 8.11 -1.68 0.05
CA VAL A 22 7.12 -2.67 -0.41
C VAL A 22 6.86 -2.54 -1.90
N ALA A 23 6.59 -1.32 -2.39
CA ALA A 23 6.34 -1.08 -3.82
C ALA A 23 7.55 -1.46 -4.69
N ASN A 24 8.77 -1.20 -4.20
CA ASN A 24 10.00 -1.55 -4.89
C ASN A 24 10.27 -3.05 -4.88
N HIS A 25 9.91 -3.76 -3.80
CA HIS A 25 10.08 -5.20 -3.68
C HIS A 25 9.21 -5.96 -4.69
N TYR A 26 7.96 -5.53 -4.88
CA TYR A 26 7.04 -6.11 -5.86
C TYR A 26 7.09 -5.44 -7.25
N ARG A 27 8.10 -4.61 -7.51
CA ARG A 27 8.24 -3.93 -8.80
C ARG A 27 8.26 -4.95 -9.94
N GLY A 28 7.52 -4.66 -11.02
CA GLY A 28 7.43 -5.50 -12.21
C GLY A 28 6.23 -6.45 -12.24
N VAL A 29 5.55 -6.66 -11.11
CA VAL A 29 4.28 -7.40 -11.05
C VAL A 29 3.10 -6.56 -10.56
N LEU A 30 3.36 -5.34 -10.08
CA LEU A 30 2.31 -4.40 -9.65
C LEU A 30 1.68 -3.68 -10.85
N THR A 31 0.35 -3.62 -10.88
CA THR A 31 -0.42 -2.74 -11.78
C THR A 31 -0.86 -1.45 -11.08
N GLY A 32 -0.99 -1.49 -9.75
CA GLY A 32 -1.32 -0.34 -8.92
C GLY A 32 -0.91 -0.59 -7.48
N PHE A 33 -0.89 0.46 -6.68
CA PHE A 33 -0.48 0.40 -5.28
C PHE A 33 -1.44 1.19 -4.41
N VAL A 34 -1.80 0.66 -3.23
CA VAL A 34 -2.64 1.36 -2.25
C VAL A 34 -1.76 1.82 -1.10
N LEU A 35 -1.75 3.13 -0.85
CA LEU A 35 -0.89 3.81 0.09
C LEU A 35 -1.74 4.45 1.19
N ASP A 36 -1.26 4.40 2.42
CA ASP A 36 -1.95 5.08 3.51
C ASP A 36 -1.81 6.61 3.39
N SER A 37 -2.81 7.34 3.88
CA SER A 37 -2.82 8.79 3.90
C SER A 37 -1.66 9.40 4.70
N VAL A 38 -1.15 8.72 5.73
CA VAL A 38 0.04 9.18 6.48
C VAL A 38 1.33 9.14 5.66
N ASP A 39 1.33 8.36 4.58
CA ASP A 39 2.46 8.19 3.66
C ASP A 39 2.26 8.93 2.34
N ALA A 40 1.25 9.82 2.23
CA ALA A 40 0.87 10.48 0.98
C ALA A 40 2.04 11.17 0.25
N GLN A 41 3.03 11.70 0.98
CA GLN A 41 4.26 12.28 0.44
C GLN A 41 5.10 11.31 -0.40
N LEU A 42 4.95 10.00 -0.19
CA LEU A 42 5.65 8.95 -0.94
C LEU A 42 4.96 8.61 -2.26
N ALA A 43 3.72 9.05 -2.50
CA ALA A 43 2.92 8.66 -3.67
C ALA A 43 3.66 8.93 -5.00
N GLY A 44 4.34 10.07 -5.11
CA GLY A 44 5.12 10.43 -6.31
C GLY A 44 6.40 9.60 -6.52
N GLN A 45 6.82 8.82 -5.53
CA GLN A 45 7.98 7.93 -5.60
C GLN A 45 7.59 6.48 -5.91
N ILE A 46 6.29 6.16 -5.86
CA ILE A 46 5.79 4.81 -6.17
C ILE A 46 5.92 4.59 -7.69
N PRO A 47 6.50 3.46 -8.14
CA PRO A 47 6.79 3.22 -9.55
C PRO A 47 5.56 2.90 -10.42
N VAL A 48 4.38 2.83 -9.81
CA VAL A 48 3.07 2.56 -10.46
C VAL A 48 2.05 3.57 -9.95
N GLN A 49 0.89 3.64 -10.59
CA GLN A 49 -0.19 4.49 -10.10
C GLN A 49 -0.54 4.12 -8.65
N ALA A 50 -0.64 5.12 -7.79
CA ALA A 50 -0.91 4.94 -6.37
C ALA A 50 -2.26 5.56 -5.99
N LEU A 51 -3.08 4.78 -5.29
CA LEU A 51 -4.25 5.28 -4.57
C LEU A 51 -3.81 5.64 -3.15
N VAL A 52 -4.04 6.88 -2.73
CA VAL A 52 -3.90 7.30 -1.33
C VAL A 52 -5.26 7.24 -0.64
N THR A 53 -5.40 6.45 0.42
CA THR A 53 -6.63 6.36 1.24
C THR A 53 -6.29 5.98 2.69
N ASP A 54 -7.25 6.06 3.63
CA ASP A 54 -7.06 5.54 4.99
C ASP A 54 -7.18 4.01 4.97
N THR A 55 -6.06 3.32 5.18
CA THR A 55 -5.95 1.86 5.10
C THR A 55 -6.26 1.16 6.43
N LEU A 56 -6.49 1.90 7.52
CA LEU A 56 -6.82 1.31 8.81
C LEU A 56 -8.24 0.76 8.82
N MET A 57 -8.34 -0.56 8.92
CA MET A 57 -9.61 -1.31 8.85
C MET A 57 -10.12 -1.75 10.23
N LYS A 58 -10.43 -0.78 11.10
CA LYS A 58 -10.84 -1.05 12.51
C LYS A 58 -12.29 -1.53 12.63
N SER A 59 -13.14 -1.19 11.67
CA SER A 59 -14.56 -1.57 11.62
C SER A 59 -14.96 -2.20 10.29
N ILE A 60 -16.19 -2.72 10.20
CA ILE A 60 -16.78 -3.18 8.94
C ILE A 60 -16.93 -2.02 7.95
N ALA A 61 -17.30 -0.84 8.45
CA ALA A 61 -17.42 0.36 7.63
C ALA A 61 -16.08 0.75 7.00
N ASP A 62 -14.98 0.67 7.77
CA ASP A 62 -13.64 0.96 7.25
C ASP A 62 -13.23 -0.03 6.16
N ARG A 63 -13.49 -1.33 6.36
CA ARG A 63 -13.24 -2.35 5.33
C ARG A 63 -14.03 -2.09 4.06
N ALA A 64 -15.32 -1.73 4.20
CA ALA A 64 -16.17 -1.43 3.06
C ALA A 64 -15.70 -0.17 2.29
N ARG A 65 -15.21 0.85 3.01
CA ARG A 65 -14.59 2.05 2.41
C ARG A 65 -13.35 1.66 1.60
N VAL A 66 -12.38 0.99 2.23
CA VAL A 66 -11.13 0.59 1.55
C VAL A 66 -11.44 -0.27 0.32
N ALA A 67 -12.34 -1.26 0.44
CA ALA A 67 -12.73 -2.08 -0.70
C ALA A 67 -13.34 -1.25 -1.84
N ARG A 68 -14.18 -0.26 -1.52
CA ARG A 68 -14.78 0.63 -2.53
C ARG A 68 -13.75 1.52 -3.20
N ASP A 69 -12.84 2.10 -2.43
CA ASP A 69 -11.78 2.95 -2.97
C ASP A 69 -10.88 2.15 -3.92
N VAL A 70 -10.54 0.91 -3.55
CA VAL A 70 -9.75 -0.01 -4.39
C VAL A 70 -10.49 -0.40 -5.66
N LEU A 71 -11.78 -0.74 -5.59
CA LEU A 71 -12.57 -1.08 -6.78
C LEU A 71 -12.68 0.10 -7.74
N ASN A 72 -12.94 1.30 -7.22
CA ASN A 72 -12.98 2.54 -8.01
C ASN A 72 -11.61 2.83 -8.64
N PHE A 73 -10.55 2.63 -7.89
CA PHE A 73 -9.18 2.83 -8.37
C PHE A 73 -8.84 1.88 -9.51
N ILE A 74 -9.09 0.58 -9.34
CA ILE A 74 -8.81 -0.42 -10.38
C ILE A 74 -9.64 -0.17 -11.64
N GLY A 75 -10.89 0.30 -11.50
CA GLY A 75 -11.70 0.71 -12.65
C GLY A 75 -11.14 1.88 -13.46
N ASN A 76 -10.16 2.61 -12.92
CA ASN A 76 -9.48 3.74 -13.56
C ASN A 76 -7.99 3.46 -13.86
N LEU A 77 -7.49 2.25 -13.60
CA LEU A 77 -6.13 1.86 -13.96
C LEU A 77 -6.06 1.64 -15.48
N SER A 78 -5.04 2.23 -16.11
CA SER A 78 -4.79 2.14 -17.56
C SER A 78 -4.11 0.83 -17.97
#